data_AF-A0A9E0R8W3-F1
#
_entry.id   AF-A0A9E0R8W3-F1
#
_cell.length_a   1.000
_cell.length_b   1.000
_cell.length_c   1.000
_cell.angle_alpha   90.00
_cell.angle_beta   90.00
_cell.angle_gamma   90.00
#
_symmetry.space_group_name_H-M   'P 1'
#
loop_
_entity.id
_entity.type
_entity.pdbx_description
1 polymer ?
#
loop_
_entity_poly.entity_id
_entity_poly.type
_entity_poly.pdbx_seq_one_letter_code
_entity_poly.pdbx_strand_id
1 'polypeptide(L)'
;MKSPGIVYDLSQILNYPIRVEVNRWDSEQPLHWASYNDEGQIASGQFLEPPGLPLFTLEDDKGRRLCDALPKGVSAVTALMPAMDFVLAQACAASAAAQELVEDAPLLFILAVDHARKQSWSLERFNAFLAGKRSNILKAIGLPGSKSLVRLVRRLALSPLLPWELEDIRAALKNPEYLALMRHHPHLHVNHLRLLNRIRQPLWPGLLNLVDEHTSAVELSWLCRMIRDSLAMAGGNEQALAAIHSRETLQDQHDRLVERFNRANNRNSEEKRQDLAKELSEKHGDYPKPPLAPIDGIEPLGSWLELLEEGATMRHCVGSYDVPVALGEVFIYRMVHPERLTISLECHNKTWVLGEVRGVCNSSPSEGALDWIRRWVNTDRKS
;
A
#
# COMPACT_ATOMS: atom_id res chain seq x y z
N MET A 1 -22.32 32.40 -27.09
CA MET A 1 -22.49 31.31 -28.08
C MET A 1 -21.87 30.08 -27.43
N LYS A 2 -22.63 29.04 -27.09
CA LYS A 2 -22.08 27.82 -26.48
C LYS A 2 -21.03 27.24 -27.45
N SER A 3 -19.76 27.16 -27.05
CA SER A 3 -18.79 26.37 -27.81
C SER A 3 -19.31 24.93 -27.83
N PRO A 4 -19.42 24.28 -29.00
CA PRO A 4 -19.95 22.93 -29.09
C PRO A 4 -19.07 21.98 -28.27
N GLY A 5 -19.69 21.14 -27.45
CA GLY A 5 -19.02 20.06 -26.75
C GLY A 5 -18.48 19.02 -27.73
N ILE A 6 -17.54 18.19 -27.27
CA ILE A 6 -17.07 17.03 -28.01
C ILE A 6 -17.98 15.86 -27.62
N VAL A 7 -18.54 15.18 -28.62
CA VAL A 7 -19.40 14.01 -28.41
C VAL A 7 -18.55 12.75 -28.51
N TYR A 8 -18.67 11.89 -27.51
CA TYR A 8 -18.03 10.58 -27.42
C TYR A 8 -19.12 9.51 -27.49
N ASP A 9 -19.11 8.67 -28.51
CA ASP A 9 -20.02 7.52 -28.62
C ASP A 9 -19.42 6.33 -27.87
N LEU A 10 -20.09 5.91 -26.79
CA LEU A 10 -19.64 4.82 -25.94
C LEU A 10 -20.46 3.55 -26.16
N SER A 11 -21.31 3.53 -27.18
CA SER A 11 -22.29 2.47 -27.38
C SER A 11 -21.64 1.10 -27.60
N GLN A 12 -20.50 1.06 -28.28
CA GLN A 12 -19.73 -0.17 -28.49
C GLN A 12 -19.07 -0.67 -27.20
N ILE A 13 -18.55 0.24 -26.38
CA ILE A 13 -17.83 -0.10 -25.13
C ILE A 13 -18.82 -0.60 -24.07
N LEU A 14 -19.98 0.05 -23.97
CA LEU A 14 -20.99 -0.22 -22.94
C LEU A 14 -22.09 -1.17 -23.41
N ASN A 15 -22.09 -1.58 -24.68
CA ASN A 15 -23.12 -2.41 -25.31
C ASN A 15 -24.56 -1.88 -25.07
N TYR A 16 -24.69 -0.55 -25.10
CA TYR A 16 -25.92 0.19 -24.81
C TYR A 16 -25.88 1.54 -25.54
N PRO A 17 -26.94 2.00 -26.25
CA PRO A 17 -26.91 3.27 -26.99
C PRO A 17 -26.70 4.46 -26.05
N ILE A 18 -25.47 4.97 -25.99
CA ILE A 18 -25.12 6.07 -25.09
C ILE A 18 -24.00 6.92 -25.68
N ARG A 19 -24.24 8.23 -25.66
CA ARG A 19 -23.27 9.25 -26.04
C ARG A 19 -23.03 10.17 -24.87
N VAL A 20 -21.80 10.60 -24.70
CA VAL A 20 -21.43 11.60 -23.68
C VAL A 20 -20.90 12.82 -24.40
N GLU A 21 -21.57 13.95 -24.24
CA GLU A 21 -21.06 15.25 -24.66
C GLU A 21 -20.24 15.85 -23.51
N VAL A 22 -19.00 16.26 -23.79
CA VAL A 22 -18.13 16.94 -22.82
C VAL A 22 -17.63 18.25 -23.39
N ASN A 23 -17.80 19.31 -22.62
CA ASN A 23 -17.30 20.63 -22.95
C ASN A 23 -15.77 20.66 -23.03
N ARG A 24 -15.26 21.45 -23.96
CA ARG A 24 -13.81 21.64 -24.16
C ARG A 24 -13.16 22.31 -22.96
N TRP A 25 -11.85 22.11 -22.83
CA TRP A 25 -11.01 22.70 -21.78
C TRP A 25 -11.13 24.22 -21.65
N ASP A 26 -11.24 24.92 -22.79
CA ASP A 26 -11.28 26.38 -22.93
C ASP A 26 -12.70 26.96 -22.94
N SER A 27 -13.71 26.15 -22.65
CA SER A 27 -15.11 26.60 -22.61
C SER A 27 -15.44 27.38 -21.32
N GLU A 28 -16.59 28.06 -21.30
CA GLU A 28 -17.10 28.76 -20.12
C GLU A 28 -17.43 27.81 -18.95
N GLN A 29 -17.78 26.56 -19.27
CA GLN A 29 -18.00 25.49 -18.30
C GLN A 29 -17.11 24.29 -18.66
N PRO A 30 -15.80 24.35 -18.36
CA PRO A 30 -14.85 23.32 -18.77
C PRO A 30 -15.23 21.94 -18.26
N LEU A 31 -15.14 20.94 -19.13
CA LEU A 31 -15.38 19.54 -18.80
C LEU A 31 -16.75 19.28 -18.14
N HIS A 32 -17.71 20.20 -18.28
CA HIS A 32 -19.11 19.89 -18.01
C HIS A 32 -19.55 18.81 -19.01
N TRP A 33 -20.34 17.84 -18.54
CA TRP A 33 -20.78 16.74 -19.37
C TRP A 33 -22.28 16.50 -19.28
N ALA A 34 -22.83 15.96 -20.36
CA ALA A 34 -24.19 15.43 -20.42
C ALA A 34 -24.19 14.11 -21.19
N SER A 35 -24.96 13.14 -20.73
CA SER A 35 -25.14 11.86 -21.41
C SER A 35 -26.52 11.79 -22.07
N TYR A 36 -26.56 11.12 -23.22
CA TYR A 36 -27.74 10.99 -24.07
C TYR A 36 -27.91 9.55 -24.53
N ASN A 37 -29.15 9.09 -24.64
CA ASN A 37 -29.54 7.89 -25.39
C ASN A 37 -30.49 8.29 -26.52
N ASP A 38 -31.10 7.30 -27.17
CA ASP A 38 -32.07 7.51 -28.25
C ASP A 38 -33.34 8.25 -27.80
N GLU A 39 -33.65 8.26 -26.49
CA GLU A 39 -34.83 8.92 -25.91
C GLU A 39 -34.55 10.36 -25.47
N GLY A 40 -33.28 10.77 -25.36
CA GLY A 40 -32.88 12.13 -24.99
C GLY A 40 -31.77 12.17 -23.94
N GLN A 41 -31.70 13.26 -23.18
CA GLN A 41 -30.69 13.44 -22.13
C GLN A 41 -31.01 12.57 -20.92
N ILE A 42 -30.06 11.75 -20.48
CA ILE A 42 -30.19 10.85 -19.32
C ILE A 42 -29.66 11.51 -18.05
N ALA A 43 -28.48 12.10 -18.14
CA ALA A 43 -27.80 12.72 -17.00
C ALA A 43 -26.90 13.87 -17.43
N SER A 44 -26.50 14.69 -16.47
CA SER A 44 -25.47 15.72 -16.64
C SER A 44 -24.78 15.93 -15.31
N GLY A 45 -23.48 16.21 -15.32
CA GLY A 45 -22.71 16.41 -14.11
C GLY A 45 -22.57 17.88 -13.73
N GLN A 46 -22.57 18.13 -12.43
CA GLN A 46 -22.18 19.42 -11.87
C GLN A 46 -20.65 19.54 -11.75
N PHE A 47 -20.20 20.64 -11.15
CA PHE A 47 -18.78 20.83 -10.85
C PHE A 47 -18.27 19.75 -9.88
N LEU A 48 -17.13 19.14 -10.22
CA LEU A 48 -16.49 18.00 -9.56
C LEU A 48 -17.29 16.69 -9.54
N GLU A 49 -18.31 16.57 -10.39
CA GLU A 49 -19.09 15.36 -10.58
C GLU A 49 -18.71 14.69 -11.91
N PRO A 50 -17.95 13.59 -11.91
CA PRO A 50 -17.49 12.96 -13.15
C PRO A 50 -18.59 12.10 -13.78
N PRO A 51 -18.50 11.79 -15.09
CA PRO A 51 -19.45 10.90 -15.80
C PRO A 51 -19.36 9.42 -15.39
N GLY A 52 -18.58 9.09 -14.35
CA GLY A 52 -18.30 7.71 -13.96
C GLY A 52 -17.32 6.98 -14.88
N LEU A 53 -16.62 7.71 -15.76
CA LEU A 53 -15.70 7.18 -16.76
C LEU A 53 -14.32 7.85 -16.62
N PRO A 54 -13.22 7.10 -16.69
CA PRO A 54 -11.88 7.68 -16.75
C PRO A 54 -11.68 8.56 -17.98
N LEU A 55 -10.81 9.56 -17.91
CA LEU A 55 -10.54 10.47 -19.04
C LEU A 55 -10.01 9.73 -20.27
N PHE A 56 -9.20 8.69 -20.06
CA PHE A 56 -8.60 7.94 -21.16
C PHE A 56 -9.60 7.11 -21.98
N THR A 57 -10.82 6.89 -21.46
CA THR A 57 -11.87 6.16 -22.20
C THR A 57 -12.71 7.08 -23.08
N LEU A 58 -12.54 8.40 -22.98
CA LEU A 58 -13.25 9.38 -23.80
C LEU A 58 -12.43 9.65 -25.07
N GLU A 59 -12.67 8.84 -26.09
CA GLU A 59 -12.02 8.88 -27.40
C GLU A 59 -13.05 9.16 -28.50
N ASP A 60 -12.79 10.14 -29.36
CA ASP A 60 -13.69 10.47 -30.47
C ASP A 60 -13.55 9.50 -31.65
N ASP A 61 -14.43 9.60 -32.65
CA ASP A 61 -14.41 8.74 -33.85
C ASP A 61 -13.11 8.81 -34.67
N LYS A 62 -12.23 9.79 -34.38
CA LYS A 62 -10.93 9.97 -35.02
C LYS A 62 -9.77 9.44 -34.15
N GLY A 63 -10.08 8.76 -33.06
CA GLY A 63 -9.10 8.19 -32.13
C GLY A 63 -8.44 9.23 -31.23
N ARG A 64 -8.99 10.45 -31.11
CA ARG A 64 -8.42 11.51 -30.28
C ARG A 64 -9.02 11.45 -28.89
N ARG A 65 -8.18 11.37 -27.86
CA ARG A 65 -8.65 11.30 -26.48
C ARG A 65 -8.72 12.67 -25.85
N LEU A 66 -9.66 12.83 -24.93
CA LEU A 66 -9.77 14.07 -24.14
C LEU A 66 -8.50 14.34 -23.32
N CYS A 67 -7.84 13.29 -22.83
CA CYS A 67 -6.60 13.41 -22.06
C CYS A 67 -5.42 13.97 -22.89
N ASP A 68 -5.42 13.78 -24.21
CA ASP A 68 -4.32 14.21 -25.08
C ASP A 68 -4.26 15.73 -25.22
N ALA A 69 -5.37 16.42 -24.94
CA ALA A 69 -5.48 17.87 -25.00
C ALA A 69 -5.12 18.58 -23.68
N LEU A 70 -4.79 17.83 -22.62
CA LEU A 70 -4.53 18.41 -21.30
C LEU A 70 -3.15 19.08 -21.25
N PRO A 71 -3.01 20.21 -20.52
CA PRO A 71 -1.70 20.77 -20.21
C PRO A 71 -0.80 19.76 -19.49
N LYS A 72 0.53 19.86 -19.65
CA LYS A 72 1.49 18.89 -19.09
C LYS A 72 1.37 18.72 -17.57
N GLY A 73 1.28 19.82 -16.81
CA GLY A 73 1.12 19.76 -15.34
C GLY A 73 -0.19 19.06 -14.92
N VAL A 74 -1.27 19.30 -15.67
CA VAL A 74 -2.58 18.65 -15.43
C VAL A 74 -2.51 17.16 -15.79
N SER A 75 -1.86 16.82 -16.90
CA SER A 75 -1.64 15.42 -17.28
C SER A 75 -0.84 14.67 -16.23
N ALA A 76 0.18 15.30 -15.65
CA ALA A 76 0.99 14.70 -14.59
C ALA A 76 0.16 14.44 -13.33
N VAL A 77 -0.64 15.40 -12.85
CA VAL A 77 -1.42 15.22 -11.62
C VAL A 77 -2.61 14.28 -11.78
N THR A 78 -3.22 14.22 -12.97
CA THR A 78 -4.30 13.27 -13.27
C THR A 78 -3.77 11.83 -13.33
N ALA A 79 -2.56 11.63 -13.88
CA ALA A 79 -1.88 10.34 -13.85
C ALA A 79 -1.51 9.85 -12.43
N LEU A 80 -1.32 10.77 -11.49
CA LEU A 80 -1.09 10.42 -10.08
C LEU A 80 -2.35 9.86 -9.40
N MET A 81 -3.56 10.13 -9.90
CA MET A 81 -4.79 9.65 -9.28
C MET A 81 -5.85 9.33 -10.35
N PRO A 82 -5.69 8.23 -11.10
CA PRO A 82 -6.57 7.89 -12.22
C PRO A 82 -8.05 7.81 -11.85
N ALA A 83 -8.37 7.35 -10.63
CA ALA A 83 -9.74 7.26 -10.13
C ALA A 83 -10.43 8.63 -9.93
N MET A 84 -9.69 9.74 -10.03
CA MET A 84 -10.20 11.11 -9.93
C MET A 84 -9.75 11.99 -11.09
N ASP A 85 -9.21 11.40 -12.17
CA ASP A 85 -8.57 12.11 -13.27
C ASP A 85 -9.48 13.20 -13.88
N PHE A 86 -10.75 12.89 -14.14
CA PHE A 86 -11.73 13.81 -14.68
C PHE A 86 -11.97 15.00 -13.75
N VAL A 87 -12.12 14.72 -12.46
CA VAL A 87 -12.40 15.73 -11.42
C VAL A 87 -11.20 16.65 -11.22
N LEU A 88 -9.98 16.09 -11.22
CA LEU A 88 -8.74 16.86 -11.11
C LEU A 88 -8.53 17.75 -12.35
N ALA A 89 -8.80 17.22 -13.55
CA ALA A 89 -8.75 17.99 -14.79
C ALA A 89 -9.77 19.13 -14.78
N GLN A 90 -11.02 18.85 -14.38
CA GLN A 90 -12.08 19.87 -14.31
C GLN A 90 -11.75 20.97 -13.30
N ALA A 91 -11.23 20.62 -12.13
CA ALA A 91 -10.77 21.60 -11.14
C ALA A 91 -9.70 22.54 -11.72
N CYS A 92 -8.72 22.00 -12.46
CA CYS A 92 -7.68 22.79 -13.09
C CYS A 92 -8.21 23.66 -14.24
N ALA A 93 -9.12 23.13 -15.05
CA ALA A 93 -9.70 23.88 -16.16
C ALA A 93 -10.55 25.06 -15.68
N ALA A 94 -11.29 24.88 -14.58
CA ALA A 94 -12.22 25.87 -14.05
C ALA A 94 -11.58 26.86 -13.05
N SER A 95 -10.35 26.63 -12.59
CA SER A 95 -9.72 27.43 -11.52
C SER A 95 -8.23 27.69 -11.76
N ALA A 96 -7.86 28.96 -11.91
CA ALA A 96 -6.45 29.37 -11.97
C ALA A 96 -5.71 29.05 -10.66
N ALA A 97 -6.37 29.16 -9.50
CA ALA A 97 -5.78 28.82 -8.21
C ALA A 97 -5.50 27.31 -8.07
N ALA A 98 -6.30 26.46 -8.72
CA ALA A 98 -6.01 25.04 -8.82
C ALA A 98 -4.76 24.77 -9.66
N GLN A 99 -4.61 25.44 -10.81
CA GLN A 99 -3.41 25.30 -11.65
C GLN A 99 -2.14 25.71 -10.90
N GLU A 100 -2.17 26.83 -10.16
CA GLU A 100 -1.05 27.25 -9.31
C GLU A 100 -0.70 26.17 -8.27
N LEU A 101 -1.72 25.56 -7.66
CA LEU A 101 -1.51 24.56 -6.62
C LEU A 101 -0.98 23.23 -7.17
N VAL A 102 -1.32 22.87 -8.41
CA VAL A 102 -0.73 21.70 -9.09
C VAL A 102 0.77 21.85 -9.26
N GLU A 103 1.24 23.03 -9.68
CA GLU A 103 2.67 23.27 -9.89
C GLU A 103 3.45 23.40 -8.56
N ASP A 104 2.83 23.97 -7.52
CA ASP A 104 3.50 24.20 -6.23
C ASP A 104 3.40 23.02 -5.25
N ALA A 105 2.24 22.40 -5.11
CA ALA A 105 1.95 21.38 -4.11
C ALA A 105 0.87 20.37 -4.59
N PRO A 106 1.22 19.44 -5.51
CA PRO A 106 0.28 18.48 -6.10
C PRO A 106 -0.53 17.67 -5.09
N LEU A 107 0.09 17.23 -3.99
CA LEU A 107 -0.63 16.47 -2.96
C LEU A 107 -1.70 17.32 -2.27
N LEU A 108 -1.39 18.59 -1.98
CA LEU A 108 -2.36 19.50 -1.35
C LEU A 108 -3.52 19.77 -2.30
N PHE A 109 -3.25 19.89 -3.60
CA PHE A 109 -4.28 19.98 -4.63
C PHE A 109 -5.20 18.75 -4.65
N ILE A 110 -4.63 17.54 -4.72
CA ILE A 110 -5.42 16.29 -4.75
C ILE A 110 -6.32 16.18 -3.51
N LEU A 111 -5.78 16.45 -2.32
CA LEU A 111 -6.54 16.41 -1.06
C LEU A 111 -7.63 17.49 -0.99
N ALA A 112 -7.36 18.69 -1.52
CA ALA A 112 -8.32 19.78 -1.60
C ALA A 112 -9.49 19.44 -2.53
N VAL A 113 -9.21 18.86 -3.70
CA VAL A 113 -10.23 18.42 -4.66
C VAL A 113 -11.07 17.28 -4.10
N ASP A 114 -10.45 16.27 -3.47
CA ASP A 114 -11.18 15.17 -2.81
C ASP A 114 -12.12 15.70 -1.71
N HIS A 115 -11.65 16.67 -0.91
CA HIS A 115 -12.47 17.31 0.11
C HIS A 115 -13.66 18.08 -0.49
N ALA A 116 -13.42 18.91 -1.51
CA ALA A 116 -14.47 19.69 -2.16
C ALA A 116 -15.52 18.80 -2.85
N ARG A 117 -15.08 17.73 -3.51
CA ARG A 117 -15.94 16.73 -4.15
C ARG A 117 -16.84 16.03 -3.12
N LYS A 118 -16.28 15.53 -2.02
CA LYS A 118 -17.04 14.86 -0.94
C LYS A 118 -18.10 15.75 -0.30
N GLN A 119 -17.98 17.06 -0.45
CA GLN A 119 -18.89 18.06 0.10
C GLN A 119 -19.77 18.73 -0.98
N SER A 120 -19.71 18.25 -2.22
CA SER A 120 -20.46 18.77 -3.37
C SER A 120 -20.40 20.30 -3.51
N TRP A 121 -19.19 20.86 -3.46
CA TRP A 121 -19.01 22.31 -3.53
C TRP A 121 -19.30 22.90 -4.91
N SER A 122 -19.80 24.14 -4.93
CA SER A 122 -19.83 24.96 -6.15
C SER A 122 -18.44 25.46 -6.54
N LEU A 123 -18.27 25.87 -7.80
CA LEU A 123 -17.03 26.45 -8.31
C LEU A 123 -16.62 27.72 -7.53
N GLU A 124 -17.58 28.59 -7.19
CA GLU A 124 -17.34 29.80 -6.41
C GLU A 124 -16.75 29.50 -5.03
N ARG A 125 -17.35 28.53 -4.32
CA ARG A 125 -16.86 28.10 -3.00
C ARG A 125 -15.48 27.46 -3.09
N PHE A 126 -15.24 26.64 -4.11
CA PHE A 126 -13.94 26.03 -4.36
C PHE A 126 -12.85 27.07 -4.66
N ASN A 127 -13.15 28.08 -5.49
CA ASN A 127 -12.24 29.18 -5.77
C ASN A 127 -11.94 30.01 -4.52
N ALA A 128 -12.96 30.37 -3.74
CA ALA A 128 -12.79 31.09 -2.47
C ALA A 128 -11.91 30.29 -1.48
N PHE A 129 -12.09 28.96 -1.44
CA PHE A 129 -11.28 28.07 -0.62
C PHE A 129 -9.81 28.05 -1.04
N LEU A 130 -9.53 27.87 -2.34
CA LEU A 130 -8.17 27.81 -2.88
C LEU A 130 -7.45 29.17 -2.85
N ALA A 131 -8.17 30.28 -2.87
CA ALA A 131 -7.61 31.62 -2.68
C ALA A 131 -7.03 31.82 -1.27
N GLY A 132 -7.40 30.98 -0.31
CA GLY A 132 -6.89 31.04 1.06
C GLY A 132 -5.41 30.66 1.20
N LYS A 133 -4.83 31.02 2.35
CA LYS A 133 -3.47 30.59 2.73
C LYS A 133 -3.41 29.06 2.77
N ARG A 134 -2.31 28.47 2.30
CA ARG A 134 -2.15 27.00 2.21
C ARG A 134 -2.27 26.28 3.56
N SER A 135 -1.88 26.95 4.66
CA SER A 135 -2.11 26.48 6.02
C SER A 135 -3.59 26.39 6.41
N ASN A 136 -4.42 27.30 5.87
CA ASN A 136 -5.86 27.28 6.11
C ASN A 136 -6.53 26.18 5.28
N ILE A 137 -6.05 25.94 4.05
CA ILE A 137 -6.46 24.80 3.22
C ILE A 137 -6.21 23.50 3.99
N LEU A 138 -4.99 23.29 4.51
CA LEU A 138 -4.66 22.13 5.35
C LEU A 138 -5.62 21.98 6.54
N LYS A 139 -5.88 23.07 7.27
CA LYS A 139 -6.80 23.05 8.42
C LYS A 139 -8.21 22.64 8.03
N ALA A 140 -8.73 23.14 6.91
CA ALA A 140 -10.08 22.82 6.44
C ALA A 140 -10.22 21.36 6.02
N ILE A 141 -9.18 20.76 5.42
CA ILE A 141 -9.16 19.33 5.08
C ILE A 141 -8.81 18.43 6.27
N GLY A 142 -8.78 19.00 7.49
CA GLY A 142 -8.57 18.27 8.73
C GLY A 142 -7.10 17.98 9.09
N LEU A 143 -6.13 18.63 8.44
CA LEU A 143 -4.70 18.48 8.74
C LEU A 143 -4.19 19.65 9.61
N PRO A 144 -3.04 19.48 10.31
CA PRO A 144 -2.42 20.58 11.05
C PRO A 144 -2.12 21.79 10.15
N GLY A 145 -2.76 22.94 10.42
CA GLY A 145 -2.61 24.18 9.64
C GLY A 145 -1.30 24.93 9.89
N SER A 146 -0.15 24.28 9.78
CA SER A 146 1.16 24.86 10.06
C SER A 146 2.00 25.11 8.80
N LYS A 147 2.84 26.16 8.81
CA LYS A 147 3.82 26.41 7.74
C LYS A 147 4.83 25.27 7.56
N SER A 148 5.10 24.52 8.63
CA SER A 148 5.98 23.35 8.56
C SER A 148 5.35 22.23 7.74
N LEU A 149 4.06 21.95 7.97
CA LEU A 149 3.36 20.91 7.21
C LEU A 149 3.18 21.30 5.74
N VAL A 150 2.89 22.56 5.44
CA VAL A 150 2.86 23.05 4.05
C VAL A 150 4.18 22.75 3.34
N ARG A 151 5.31 23.07 3.96
CA ARG A 151 6.64 22.79 3.39
C ARG A 151 6.92 21.30 3.23
N LEU A 152 6.47 20.47 4.18
CA LEU A 152 6.63 19.02 4.11
C LEU A 152 5.81 18.43 2.95
N VAL A 153 4.52 18.77 2.86
CA VAL A 153 3.61 18.30 1.81
C VAL A 153 4.11 18.70 0.42
N ARG A 154 4.65 19.91 0.27
CA ARG A 154 5.26 20.39 -0.99
C ARG A 154 6.51 19.59 -1.40
N ARG A 155 7.28 19.06 -0.45
CA ARG A 155 8.50 18.30 -0.73
C ARG A 155 8.25 16.82 -1.04
N LEU A 156 7.04 16.33 -0.82
CA LEU A 156 6.71 14.92 -0.98
C LEU A 156 6.57 14.58 -2.46
N ALA A 157 7.50 13.81 -2.99
CA ALA A 157 7.37 13.18 -4.29
C ALA A 157 6.25 12.13 -4.27
N LEU A 158 5.45 12.10 -5.33
CA LEU A 158 4.27 11.25 -5.44
C LEU A 158 4.47 10.17 -6.50
N SER A 159 3.97 8.98 -6.20
CA SER A 159 3.66 7.93 -7.17
C SER A 159 2.15 7.88 -7.39
N PRO A 160 1.64 7.10 -8.36
CA PRO A 160 0.21 6.84 -8.47
C PRO A 160 -0.42 6.42 -7.12
N LEU A 161 -1.58 7.00 -6.85
CA LEU A 161 -2.35 6.91 -5.61
C LEU A 161 -3.71 6.27 -5.88
N LEU A 162 -4.17 5.49 -4.91
CA LEU A 162 -5.48 4.87 -4.90
C LEU A 162 -6.43 5.66 -3.97
N PRO A 163 -7.77 5.63 -4.21
CA PRO A 163 -8.74 6.40 -3.42
C PRO A 163 -8.62 6.23 -1.90
N TRP A 164 -8.38 5.00 -1.45
CA TRP A 164 -8.23 4.71 -0.01
C TRP A 164 -6.93 5.25 0.59
N GLU A 165 -5.87 5.40 -0.22
CA GLU A 165 -4.58 5.92 0.26
C GLU A 165 -4.66 7.38 0.69
N LEU A 166 -5.65 8.15 0.22
CA LEU A 166 -5.83 9.54 0.66
C LEU A 166 -6.15 9.63 2.16
N GLU A 167 -6.91 8.67 2.70
CA GLU A 167 -7.16 8.61 4.14
C GLU A 167 -5.92 8.16 4.91
N ASP A 168 -5.17 7.20 4.39
CA ASP A 168 -3.90 6.74 4.97
C ASP A 168 -2.85 7.87 5.02
N ILE A 169 -2.75 8.66 3.95
CA ILE A 169 -1.89 9.84 3.88
C ILE A 169 -2.36 10.88 4.91
N ARG A 170 -3.67 11.14 4.98
CA ARG A 170 -4.23 12.07 5.99
C ARG A 170 -3.91 11.62 7.41
N ALA A 171 -4.03 10.33 7.71
CA ALA A 171 -3.71 9.76 9.01
C ALA A 171 -2.22 9.93 9.34
N ALA A 172 -1.33 9.62 8.39
CA ALA A 172 0.10 9.76 8.57
C ALA A 172 0.52 11.23 8.81
N LEU A 173 -0.05 12.17 8.05
CA LEU A 173 0.25 13.61 8.18
C LEU A 173 -0.33 14.26 9.44
N LYS A 174 -1.21 13.56 10.18
CA LYS A 174 -1.68 13.97 11.51
C LYS A 174 -0.78 13.48 12.64
N ASN A 175 0.03 12.44 12.41
CA ASN A 175 0.84 11.83 13.46
C ASN A 175 2.12 12.66 13.73
N PRO A 176 2.28 13.25 14.93
CA PRO A 176 3.43 14.11 15.24
C PRO A 176 4.77 13.37 15.22
N GLU A 177 4.81 12.07 15.56
CA GLU A 177 6.04 11.27 15.54
C GLU A 177 6.51 11.03 14.09
N TYR A 178 5.57 10.76 13.19
CA TYR A 178 5.86 10.61 11.75
C TYR A 178 6.37 11.93 11.17
N LEU A 179 5.71 13.05 11.52
CA LEU A 179 6.14 14.37 11.09
C LEU A 179 7.54 14.72 11.63
N ALA A 180 7.90 14.28 12.83
CA ALA A 180 9.23 14.49 13.40
C ALA A 180 10.31 13.74 12.61
N LEU A 181 10.08 12.47 12.27
CA LEU A 181 10.99 11.68 11.44
C LEU A 181 11.17 12.28 10.03
N MET A 182 10.07 12.62 9.37
CA MET A 182 10.11 13.11 7.99
C MET A 182 10.70 14.51 7.84
N ARG A 183 10.64 15.35 8.89
CA ARG A 183 11.01 16.77 8.82
C ARG A 183 12.40 17.00 8.20
N HIS A 184 13.37 16.18 8.57
CA HIS A 184 14.78 16.33 8.20
C HIS A 184 15.22 15.39 7.09
N HIS A 185 14.38 14.44 6.66
CA HIS A 185 14.72 13.54 5.57
C HIS A 185 14.86 14.32 4.25
N PRO A 186 15.96 14.21 3.48
CA PRO A 186 16.25 15.09 2.35
C PRO A 186 15.27 14.91 1.18
N HIS A 187 14.99 13.66 0.81
CA HIS A 187 14.18 13.29 -0.36
C HIS A 187 12.94 12.53 0.09
N LEU A 188 11.83 13.24 0.32
CA LEU A 188 10.58 12.62 0.77
C LEU A 188 9.79 12.08 -0.42
N HIS A 189 9.22 10.90 -0.25
CA HIS A 189 8.34 10.22 -1.21
C HIS A 189 7.16 9.56 -0.49
N VAL A 190 6.02 9.36 -1.15
CA VAL A 190 4.81 8.75 -0.56
C VAL A 190 5.06 7.36 0.04
N ASN A 191 6.06 6.60 -0.45
CA ASN A 191 6.45 5.30 0.12
C ASN A 191 6.88 5.40 1.59
N HIS A 192 7.40 6.54 2.05
CA HIS A 192 7.68 6.77 3.46
C HIS A 192 6.41 6.77 4.32
N LEU A 193 5.33 7.39 3.82
CA LEU A 193 4.03 7.37 4.52
C LEU A 193 3.45 5.94 4.54
N ARG A 194 3.57 5.21 3.42
CA ARG A 194 3.15 3.81 3.32
C ARG A 194 3.91 2.92 4.32
N LEU A 195 5.22 3.12 4.47
CA LEU A 195 6.06 2.41 5.45
C LEU A 195 5.62 2.71 6.88
N LEU A 196 5.49 4.00 7.23
CA LEU A 196 5.16 4.44 8.58
C LEU A 196 3.80 3.91 9.04
N ASN A 197 2.79 3.92 8.16
CA ASN A 197 1.46 3.40 8.47
C ASN A 197 1.45 1.88 8.73
N ARG A 198 2.39 1.13 8.15
CA ARG A 198 2.50 -0.34 8.31
C ARG A 198 3.30 -0.75 9.55
N ILE A 199 4.41 -0.07 9.84
CA ILE A 199 5.28 -0.45 10.98
C ILE A 199 4.73 0.10 12.29
N ARG A 200 4.27 1.36 12.30
CA ARG A 200 3.79 2.13 13.46
C ARG A 200 4.81 2.29 14.58
N GLN A 201 5.37 1.21 15.12
CA GLN A 201 6.46 1.14 16.09
C GLN A 201 7.28 -0.15 15.86
N PRO A 202 8.58 -0.15 16.17
CA PRO A 202 9.37 0.99 16.63
C PRO A 202 9.66 2.00 15.53
N LEU A 203 9.86 3.25 15.94
CA LEU A 203 10.29 4.36 15.09
C LEU A 203 11.72 4.76 15.41
N TRP A 204 12.62 4.69 14.43
CA TRP A 204 14.02 5.12 14.60
C TRP A 204 14.48 5.99 13.42
N PRO A 205 15.53 6.82 13.59
CA PRO A 205 15.95 7.78 12.56
C PRO A 205 16.30 7.17 11.21
N GLY A 206 16.85 5.95 11.18
CA GLY A 206 17.25 5.25 9.98
C GLY A 206 16.10 4.55 9.23
N LEU A 207 14.90 4.47 9.82
CA LEU A 207 13.76 3.74 9.25
C LEU A 207 13.39 4.24 7.84
N LEU A 208 13.39 5.56 7.66
CA LEU A 208 13.01 6.17 6.38
C LEU A 208 14.01 5.87 5.25
N ASN A 209 15.27 5.61 5.58
CA ASN A 209 16.30 5.29 4.59
C ASN A 209 16.14 3.89 3.97
N LEU A 210 15.20 3.08 4.49
CA LEU A 210 14.94 1.74 3.97
C LEU A 210 14.10 1.75 2.70
N VAL A 211 13.46 2.88 2.39
CA VAL A 211 12.57 3.03 1.24
C VAL A 211 12.94 4.25 0.43
N ASP A 212 12.67 4.15 -0.87
CA ASP A 212 12.86 5.20 -1.86
C ASP A 212 11.62 5.30 -2.76
N GLU A 213 11.70 6.07 -3.84
CA GLU A 213 10.61 6.22 -4.81
C GLU A 213 10.37 4.97 -5.68
N HIS A 214 11.37 4.11 -5.82
CA HIS A 214 11.30 2.90 -6.64
C HIS A 214 10.84 1.67 -5.87
N THR A 215 10.77 1.76 -4.54
CA THR A 215 10.34 0.68 -3.67
C THR A 215 8.93 0.22 -4.05
N SER A 216 8.82 -1.03 -4.50
CA SER A 216 7.58 -1.69 -4.86
C SER A 216 6.75 -2.09 -3.63
N ALA A 217 5.47 -2.40 -3.83
CA ALA A 217 4.61 -2.92 -2.76
C ALA A 217 5.13 -4.23 -2.15
N VAL A 218 5.77 -5.08 -2.98
CA VAL A 218 6.34 -6.37 -2.54
C VAL A 218 7.56 -6.14 -1.65
N GLU A 219 8.49 -5.28 -2.06
CA GLU A 219 9.66 -4.92 -1.24
C GLU A 219 9.25 -4.24 0.07
N LEU A 220 8.21 -3.39 0.03
CA LEU A 220 7.69 -2.75 1.23
C LEU A 220 7.13 -3.79 2.23
N SER A 221 6.39 -4.78 1.74
CA SER A 221 5.90 -5.89 2.57
C SER A 221 7.03 -6.73 3.15
N TRP A 222 8.07 -7.00 2.34
CA TRP A 222 9.28 -7.68 2.81
C TRP A 222 9.99 -6.88 3.92
N LEU A 223 10.17 -5.57 3.76
CA LEU A 223 10.78 -4.71 4.78
C LEU A 223 10.02 -4.74 6.10
N CYS A 224 8.70 -4.57 6.06
CA CYS A 224 7.87 -4.61 7.27
C CYS A 224 8.02 -5.95 8.00
N ARG A 225 8.05 -7.06 7.27
CA ARG A 225 8.27 -8.39 7.83
C ARG A 225 9.67 -8.53 8.42
N MET A 226 10.73 -8.15 7.69
CA MET A 226 12.11 -8.22 8.15
C MET A 226 12.34 -7.46 9.46
N ILE A 227 11.71 -6.29 9.60
CA ILE A 227 11.78 -5.46 10.81
C ILE A 227 11.08 -6.16 11.97
N ARG A 228 9.88 -6.71 11.74
CA ARG A 228 9.13 -7.48 12.73
C ARG A 228 9.90 -8.72 13.20
N ASP A 229 10.41 -9.52 12.26
CA ASP A 229 11.12 -10.76 12.54
C ASP A 229 12.42 -10.47 13.32
N SER A 230 13.15 -9.42 12.94
CA SER A 230 14.34 -8.96 13.66
C SER A 230 14.00 -8.51 15.08
N LEU A 231 12.91 -7.77 15.26
CA LEU A 231 12.49 -7.32 16.59
C LEU A 231 12.04 -8.48 17.48
N ALA A 232 11.33 -9.46 16.91
CA ALA A 232 10.92 -10.68 17.61
C ALA A 232 12.14 -11.47 18.10
N MET A 233 13.13 -11.71 17.23
CA MET A 233 14.39 -12.38 17.62
C MET A 233 15.23 -11.57 18.61
N ALA A 234 15.08 -10.24 18.64
CA ALA A 234 15.68 -9.37 19.65
C ALA A 234 14.88 -9.33 20.97
N GLY A 235 13.80 -10.11 21.11
CA GLY A 235 12.96 -10.13 22.30
C GLY A 235 12.21 -8.82 22.53
N GLY A 236 11.85 -8.11 21.46
CA GLY A 236 11.24 -6.79 21.53
C GLY A 236 12.22 -5.64 21.81
N ASN A 237 13.54 -5.90 21.86
CA ASN A 237 14.52 -4.84 22.08
C ASN A 237 14.70 -3.96 20.84
N GLU A 238 14.00 -2.82 20.82
CA GLU A 238 14.04 -1.83 19.74
C GLU A 238 15.45 -1.26 19.49
N GLN A 239 16.35 -1.29 20.48
CA GLN A 239 17.74 -0.85 20.31
C GLN A 239 18.49 -1.69 19.27
N ALA A 240 18.05 -2.92 19.01
CA ALA A 240 18.61 -3.77 17.96
C ALA A 240 18.44 -3.17 16.56
N LEU A 241 17.49 -2.24 16.37
CA LEU A 241 17.21 -1.58 15.10
C LEU A 241 17.81 -0.17 14.99
N ALA A 242 18.26 0.42 16.10
CA ALA A 242 18.64 1.83 16.15
C ALA A 242 19.77 2.23 15.19
N ALA A 243 20.69 1.31 14.90
CA ALA A 243 21.84 1.52 14.01
C ALA A 243 21.57 1.12 12.54
N ILE A 244 20.34 0.70 12.21
CA ILE A 244 19.98 0.26 10.85
C ILE A 244 19.63 1.49 10.02
N HIS A 245 20.39 1.70 8.93
CA HIS A 245 20.25 2.84 8.03
C HIS A 245 20.12 2.43 6.56
N SER A 246 20.17 1.14 6.25
CA SER A 246 20.08 0.60 4.90
C SER A 246 19.46 -0.79 4.92
N ARG A 247 18.97 -1.25 3.76
CA ARG A 247 18.44 -2.62 3.62
C ARG A 247 19.51 -3.68 3.87
N GLU A 248 20.74 -3.40 3.48
CA GLU A 248 21.90 -4.27 3.74
C GLU A 248 22.18 -4.41 5.24
N THR A 249 22.24 -3.30 5.98
CA THR A 249 22.45 -3.35 7.43
C THR A 249 21.28 -4.00 8.17
N LEU A 250 20.05 -3.89 7.65
CA LEU A 250 18.90 -4.63 8.16
C LEU A 250 19.07 -6.14 7.96
N GLN A 251 19.49 -6.55 6.76
CA GLN A 251 19.74 -7.96 6.43
C GLN A 251 20.87 -8.53 7.30
N ASP A 252 22.00 -7.85 7.40
CA ASP A 252 23.13 -8.27 8.23
C ASP A 252 22.74 -8.42 9.71
N GLN A 253 21.97 -7.46 10.23
CA GLN A 253 21.52 -7.51 11.60
C GLN A 253 20.52 -8.65 11.83
N HIS A 254 19.60 -8.85 10.89
CA HIS A 254 18.69 -9.99 10.91
C HIS A 254 19.46 -11.31 10.93
N ASP A 255 20.44 -11.49 10.05
CA ASP A 255 21.19 -12.74 9.95
C ASP A 255 22.02 -13.02 11.21
N ARG A 256 22.61 -11.97 11.81
CA ARG A 256 23.25 -12.08 13.14
C ARG A 256 22.26 -12.49 14.23
N LEU A 257 21.04 -11.96 14.20
CA LEU A 257 19.98 -12.31 15.15
C LEU A 257 19.51 -13.76 14.95
N VAL A 258 19.34 -14.21 13.70
CA VAL A 258 19.05 -15.61 13.37
C VAL A 258 20.14 -16.52 13.93
N GLU A 259 21.42 -16.21 13.66
CA GLU A 259 22.51 -17.02 14.17
C GLU A 259 22.59 -17.00 15.70
N ARG A 260 22.32 -15.86 16.34
CA ARG A 260 22.33 -15.75 17.81
C ARG A 260 21.17 -16.54 18.42
N PHE A 261 19.97 -16.38 17.88
CA PHE A 261 18.76 -17.09 18.30
C PHE A 261 18.97 -18.60 18.15
N ASN A 262 19.40 -19.03 16.96
CA ASN A 262 19.68 -20.43 16.69
C ASN A 262 20.87 -20.96 17.49
N ARG A 263 21.93 -20.17 17.76
CA ARG A 263 23.03 -20.59 18.66
C ARG A 263 22.59 -20.69 20.11
N ALA A 264 21.74 -19.79 20.60
CA ALA A 264 21.17 -19.88 21.94
C ALA A 264 20.31 -21.15 22.07
N ASN A 265 19.64 -21.55 20.99
CA ASN A 265 18.84 -22.77 20.90
C ASN A 265 19.66 -24.04 20.55
N ASN A 266 20.84 -23.92 19.92
CA ASN A 266 21.70 -25.05 19.51
C ASN A 266 22.82 -25.37 20.51
N ARG A 267 23.38 -24.38 21.22
CA ARG A 267 24.46 -24.60 22.22
C ARG A 267 23.94 -25.14 23.55
N ASN A 268 22.64 -25.24 23.69
CA ASN A 268 21.93 -25.64 24.88
C ASN A 268 21.14 -26.91 24.53
N SER A 269 21.23 -27.95 25.38
CA SER A 269 20.68 -29.29 25.17
C SER A 269 19.23 -29.28 24.69
N GLU A 270 18.81 -30.37 24.05
CA GLU A 270 17.40 -30.71 23.75
C GLU A 270 16.44 -30.29 24.88
N GLU A 271 16.86 -30.46 26.14
CA GLU A 271 16.17 -30.04 27.35
C GLU A 271 15.79 -28.55 27.38
N LYS A 272 16.66 -27.63 26.94
CA LYS A 272 16.34 -26.19 26.95
C LYS A 272 15.37 -25.78 25.83
N ARG A 273 15.34 -26.50 24.70
CA ARG A 273 14.29 -26.30 23.70
C ARG A 273 12.96 -26.82 24.23
N GLN A 274 12.97 -27.91 24.98
CA GLN A 274 11.79 -28.40 25.68
C GLN A 274 11.31 -27.40 26.74
N ASP A 275 12.22 -26.80 27.53
CA ASP A 275 11.88 -25.74 28.49
C ASP A 275 11.26 -24.52 27.79
N LEU A 276 11.87 -24.04 26.69
CA LEU A 276 11.32 -22.92 25.94
C LEU A 276 9.98 -23.28 25.28
N ALA A 277 9.82 -24.48 24.73
CA ALA A 277 8.55 -24.95 24.18
C ALA A 277 7.47 -25.01 25.27
N LYS A 278 7.84 -25.36 26.51
CA LYS A 278 6.96 -25.33 27.66
C LYS A 278 6.59 -23.90 28.05
N GLU A 279 7.55 -22.98 28.11
CA GLU A 279 7.27 -21.55 28.34
C GLU A 279 6.33 -20.98 27.27
N LEU A 280 6.52 -21.34 26.00
CA LEU A 280 5.62 -20.96 24.91
C LEU A 280 4.23 -21.57 25.09
N SER A 281 4.14 -22.83 25.50
CA SER A 281 2.86 -23.49 25.81
C SER A 281 2.14 -22.85 26.98
N GLU A 282 2.86 -22.41 28.02
CA GLU A 282 2.31 -21.70 29.18
C GLU A 282 1.84 -20.28 28.79
N LYS A 283 2.58 -19.61 27.90
CA LYS A 283 2.30 -18.26 27.43
C LYS A 283 1.14 -18.18 26.44
N HIS A 284 1.09 -19.12 25.48
CA HIS A 284 0.20 -19.06 24.32
C HIS A 284 -0.86 -20.16 24.28
N GLY A 285 -0.74 -21.18 25.13
CA GLY A 285 -1.59 -22.37 25.10
C GLY A 285 -1.09 -23.44 24.12
N ASP A 286 -2.00 -24.32 23.71
CA ASP A 286 -1.70 -25.41 22.77
C ASP A 286 -1.30 -24.87 21.40
N TYR A 287 -0.42 -25.60 20.71
CA TYR A 287 -0.09 -25.28 19.32
C TYR A 287 -1.36 -25.39 18.45
N PRO A 288 -1.61 -24.44 17.55
CA PRO A 288 -2.84 -24.42 16.74
C PRO A 288 -2.97 -25.67 15.87
N LYS A 289 -4.21 -25.96 15.45
CA LYS A 289 -4.47 -27.05 14.50
C LYS A 289 -4.13 -26.61 13.07
N PRO A 290 -3.63 -27.53 12.22
CA PRO A 290 -3.28 -27.20 10.84
C PRO A 290 -4.53 -26.78 10.05
N PRO A 291 -4.45 -25.69 9.27
CA PRO A 291 -5.58 -25.20 8.50
C PRO A 291 -5.86 -25.96 7.21
N LEU A 292 -4.87 -26.66 6.68
CA LEU A 292 -4.95 -27.47 5.46
C LEU A 292 -4.54 -28.90 5.79
N ALA A 293 -5.11 -29.87 5.07
CA ALA A 293 -4.70 -31.25 5.24
C ALA A 293 -3.25 -31.45 4.74
N PRO A 294 -2.43 -32.26 5.45
CA PRO A 294 -1.13 -32.66 4.94
C PRO A 294 -1.27 -33.44 3.63
N ILE A 295 -0.26 -33.36 2.78
CA ILE A 295 -0.13 -34.17 1.57
C ILE A 295 1.24 -34.85 1.57
N ASP A 296 1.43 -35.83 0.70
CA ASP A 296 2.73 -36.50 0.56
C ASP A 296 3.84 -35.46 0.31
N GLY A 297 4.83 -35.46 1.20
CA GLY A 297 5.95 -34.52 1.18
C GLY A 297 5.73 -33.16 1.86
N ILE A 298 4.51 -32.79 2.28
CA ILE A 298 4.21 -31.53 3.02
C ILE A 298 3.46 -31.83 4.31
N GLU A 299 4.09 -31.52 5.44
CA GLU A 299 3.62 -31.87 6.78
C GLU A 299 3.50 -30.62 7.66
N PRO A 300 2.41 -30.45 8.44
CA PRO A 300 2.29 -29.36 9.40
C PRO A 300 3.27 -29.53 10.55
N LEU A 301 3.76 -28.43 11.10
CA LEU A 301 4.39 -28.48 12.41
C LEU A 301 3.31 -28.70 13.48
N GLY A 302 3.54 -29.66 14.37
CA GLY A 302 2.55 -30.08 15.37
C GLY A 302 2.72 -29.47 16.76
N SER A 303 3.82 -28.77 17.02
CA SER A 303 4.14 -28.29 18.37
C SER A 303 5.08 -27.07 18.38
N TRP A 304 5.12 -26.37 19.53
CA TRP A 304 6.09 -25.30 19.78
C TRP A 304 7.54 -25.79 19.67
N LEU A 305 7.80 -27.03 20.08
CA LEU A 305 9.13 -27.65 19.96
C LEU A 305 9.51 -27.82 18.48
N GLU A 306 8.61 -28.37 17.66
CA GLU A 306 8.85 -28.52 16.23
C GLU A 306 9.10 -27.18 15.53
N LEU A 307 8.42 -26.10 15.94
CA LEU A 307 8.67 -24.75 15.42
C LEU A 307 10.10 -24.27 15.71
N LEU A 308 10.58 -24.50 16.94
CA LEU A 308 11.95 -24.15 17.35
C LEU A 308 13.00 -25.00 16.62
N GLU A 309 12.73 -26.30 16.47
CA GLU A 309 13.58 -27.24 15.72
C GLU A 309 13.67 -26.87 14.24
N GLU A 310 12.56 -26.46 13.64
CA GLU A 310 12.50 -26.03 12.25
C GLU A 310 13.40 -24.80 12.04
N GLY A 311 13.25 -23.78 12.89
CA GLY A 311 14.10 -22.57 12.84
C GLY A 311 15.58 -22.88 12.98
N ALA A 312 15.93 -23.77 13.90
CA ALA A 312 17.32 -24.18 14.14
C ALA A 312 17.90 -25.00 12.97
N THR A 313 17.14 -25.97 12.46
CA THR A 313 17.55 -26.89 11.38
C THR A 313 17.72 -26.15 10.07
N MET A 314 16.73 -25.32 9.73
CA MET A 314 16.70 -24.57 8.47
C MET A 314 17.48 -23.26 8.54
N ARG A 315 17.97 -22.88 9.73
CA ARG A 315 18.75 -21.66 9.97
C ARG A 315 18.04 -20.38 9.50
N HIS A 316 16.77 -20.26 9.83
CA HIS A 316 15.95 -19.08 9.52
C HIS A 316 15.06 -18.66 10.69
N CYS A 317 14.44 -17.49 10.57
CA CYS A 317 13.70 -16.82 11.65
C CYS A 317 12.39 -17.48 12.09
N VAL A 318 11.92 -18.58 11.44
CA VAL A 318 10.60 -19.18 11.78
C VAL A 318 10.45 -19.57 13.25
N GLY A 319 11.55 -19.89 13.94
CA GLY A 319 11.51 -20.21 15.37
C GLY A 319 11.04 -19.04 16.26
N SER A 320 11.04 -17.80 15.76
CA SER A 320 10.51 -16.63 16.47
C SER A 320 9.06 -16.28 16.09
N TYR A 321 8.34 -17.18 15.41
CA TYR A 321 6.97 -16.94 14.96
C TYR A 321 5.92 -17.35 16.02
N ASP A 322 6.29 -17.39 17.30
CA ASP A 322 5.42 -17.82 18.40
C ASP A 322 4.11 -17.02 18.46
N VAL A 323 4.21 -15.68 18.42
CA VAL A 323 3.04 -14.79 18.47
C VAL A 323 2.11 -14.93 17.26
N PRO A 324 2.57 -14.78 16.00
CA PRO A 324 1.67 -14.89 14.85
C PRO A 324 1.07 -16.29 14.69
N VAL A 325 1.77 -17.35 15.13
CA VAL A 325 1.23 -18.71 15.17
C VAL A 325 0.14 -18.83 16.24
N ALA A 326 0.39 -18.34 17.46
CA ALA A 326 -0.57 -18.36 18.56
C ALA A 326 -1.87 -17.61 18.22
N LEU A 327 -1.76 -16.50 17.50
CA LEU A 327 -2.91 -15.69 17.05
C LEU A 327 -3.65 -16.30 15.86
N GLY A 328 -3.15 -17.39 15.26
CA GLY A 328 -3.72 -17.99 14.06
C GLY A 328 -3.58 -17.13 12.81
N GLU A 329 -2.64 -16.19 12.81
CA GLU A 329 -2.32 -15.34 11.66
C GLU A 329 -1.39 -16.06 10.68
N VAL A 330 -0.55 -16.95 11.19
CA VAL A 330 0.40 -17.74 10.41
C VAL A 330 0.37 -19.20 10.85
N PHE A 331 0.52 -20.13 9.91
CA PHE A 331 0.74 -21.54 10.21
C PHE A 331 1.93 -22.07 9.41
N ILE A 332 2.77 -22.90 10.03
CA ILE A 332 4.02 -23.38 9.43
C ILE A 332 3.92 -24.86 9.06
N TYR A 333 4.34 -25.17 7.83
CA TYR A 333 4.53 -26.52 7.33
C TYR A 333 6.01 -26.72 6.98
N ARG A 334 6.47 -27.97 7.09
CA ARG A 334 7.72 -28.42 6.53
C ARG A 334 7.45 -29.22 5.26
N MET A 335 8.31 -29.08 4.26
CA MET A 335 8.30 -29.88 3.05
C MET A 335 9.60 -30.67 2.98
N VAL A 336 9.49 -31.98 2.73
CA VAL A 336 10.64 -32.90 2.68
C VAL A 336 10.97 -33.36 1.26
N HIS A 337 10.00 -33.35 0.34
CA HIS A 337 10.18 -33.74 -1.06
C HIS A 337 9.37 -32.82 -1.99
N PRO A 338 9.90 -32.35 -3.15
CA PRO A 338 11.15 -32.79 -3.80
C PRO A 338 12.40 -32.11 -3.25
N GLU A 339 12.25 -31.11 -2.40
CA GLU A 339 13.34 -30.45 -1.70
C GLU A 339 12.90 -29.99 -0.32
N ARG A 340 13.88 -29.74 0.55
CA ARG A 340 13.64 -29.36 1.94
C ARG A 340 13.27 -27.87 2.04
N LEU A 341 12.01 -27.57 2.35
CA LEU A 341 11.49 -26.21 2.48
C LEU A 341 10.69 -26.02 3.77
N THR A 342 10.60 -24.77 4.21
CA THR A 342 9.66 -24.29 5.21
C THR A 342 8.64 -23.43 4.51
N ILE A 343 7.36 -23.70 4.77
CA ILE A 343 6.23 -23.05 4.13
C ILE A 343 5.44 -22.34 5.22
N SER A 344 5.24 -21.03 5.10
CA SER A 344 4.26 -20.32 5.90
C SER A 344 2.96 -20.15 5.10
N LEU A 345 1.84 -20.37 5.78
CA LEU A 345 0.52 -19.94 5.32
C LEU A 345 0.10 -18.75 6.15
N GLU A 346 -0.46 -17.72 5.52
CA GLU A 346 -0.96 -16.53 6.19
C GLU A 346 -2.48 -16.49 6.12
N CYS A 347 -3.14 -16.10 7.21
CA CYS A 347 -4.59 -15.96 7.27
C CYS A 347 -5.01 -14.53 6.89
N HIS A 348 -5.61 -14.37 5.72
CA HIS A 348 -6.12 -13.09 5.21
C HIS A 348 -7.63 -13.17 5.05
N ASN A 349 -8.38 -12.30 5.74
CA ASN A 349 -9.86 -12.31 5.71
C ASN A 349 -10.47 -13.71 5.93
N LYS A 350 -9.95 -14.45 6.93
CA LYS A 350 -10.33 -15.84 7.25
C LYS A 350 -10.03 -16.87 6.16
N THR A 351 -9.19 -16.52 5.18
CA THR A 351 -8.75 -17.43 4.12
C THR A 351 -7.25 -17.63 4.26
N TRP A 352 -6.81 -18.89 4.24
CA TRP A 352 -5.39 -19.22 4.22
C TRP A 352 -4.82 -19.07 2.82
N VAL A 353 -3.73 -18.32 2.71
CA VAL A 353 -3.00 -18.11 1.46
C VAL A 353 -1.54 -18.45 1.66
N LEU A 354 -0.86 -18.77 0.57
CA LEU A 354 0.57 -19.05 0.59
C LEU A 354 1.34 -17.79 0.99
N GLY A 355 2.08 -17.87 2.09
CA GLY A 355 3.04 -16.88 2.53
C GLY A 355 4.42 -17.14 1.93
N GLU A 356 5.42 -17.26 2.79
CA GLU A 356 6.81 -17.52 2.38
C GLU A 356 7.08 -19.01 2.19
N VAL A 357 7.94 -19.28 1.21
CA VAL A 357 8.53 -20.60 1.00
C VAL A 357 10.03 -20.41 0.96
N ARG A 358 10.75 -21.04 1.88
CA ARG A 358 12.21 -20.86 2.03
C ARG A 358 12.90 -22.19 2.24
N GLY A 359 14.03 -22.37 1.57
CA GLY A 359 14.96 -23.45 1.85
C GLY A 359 15.89 -23.10 3.01
N VAL A 360 16.87 -23.97 3.25
CA VAL A 360 17.90 -23.79 4.27
C VAL A 360 18.63 -22.44 4.06
N CYS A 361 18.89 -21.71 5.14
CA CYS A 361 19.49 -20.37 5.12
C CYS A 361 18.72 -19.36 4.25
N ASN A 362 17.39 -19.38 4.27
CA ASN A 362 16.51 -18.50 3.48
C ASN A 362 16.70 -18.59 1.95
N SER A 363 17.27 -19.69 1.46
CA SER A 363 17.43 -19.93 0.02
C SER A 363 16.09 -19.96 -0.69
N SER A 364 16.09 -19.54 -1.96
CA SER A 364 14.88 -19.54 -2.77
C SER A 364 14.52 -20.97 -3.19
N PRO A 365 13.23 -21.35 -3.13
CA PRO A 365 12.78 -22.65 -3.63
C PRO A 365 12.91 -22.74 -5.15
N SER A 366 12.96 -23.96 -5.67
CA SER A 366 12.83 -24.22 -7.10
C SER A 366 11.43 -23.85 -7.61
N GLU A 367 11.33 -23.47 -8.89
CA GLU A 367 10.04 -23.15 -9.52
C GLU A 367 9.07 -24.33 -9.45
N GLY A 368 9.56 -25.56 -9.64
CA GLY A 368 8.75 -26.78 -9.57
C GLY A 368 8.14 -27.02 -8.18
N ALA A 369 8.92 -26.81 -7.11
CA ALA A 369 8.41 -26.93 -5.74
C ALA A 369 7.38 -25.83 -5.43
N LEU A 370 7.64 -24.57 -5.85
CA LEU A 370 6.68 -23.48 -5.69
C LEU A 370 5.35 -23.76 -6.38
N ASP A 371 5.37 -24.26 -7.61
CA ASP A 371 4.16 -24.58 -8.36
C ASP A 371 3.39 -25.74 -7.73
N TRP A 372 4.08 -26.74 -7.18
CA TRP A 372 3.44 -27.80 -6.40
C TRP A 372 2.73 -27.22 -5.17
N ILE A 373 3.42 -26.43 -4.35
CA ILE A 373 2.85 -25.82 -3.13
C ILE A 373 1.64 -24.96 -3.48
N ARG A 374 1.72 -24.14 -4.55
CA ARG A 374 0.60 -23.31 -5.02
C ARG A 374 -0.62 -24.15 -5.42
N ARG A 375 -0.42 -25.31 -6.06
CA ARG A 375 -1.53 -26.21 -6.40
C ARG A 375 -2.18 -26.79 -5.16
N TRP A 376 -1.39 -27.21 -4.18
CA TRP A 376 -1.91 -27.72 -2.90
C TRP A 376 -2.76 -26.67 -2.18
N VAL A 377 -2.24 -25.46 -1.96
CA VAL A 377 -2.98 -24.37 -1.29
C VAL A 377 -4.25 -23.98 -2.05
N ASN A 378 -4.26 -24.03 -3.38
CA ASN A 378 -5.43 -23.69 -4.18
C ASN A 378 -6.47 -24.82 -4.29
N THR A 379 -6.10 -26.08 -4.04
CA THR A 379 -7.02 -27.22 -4.15
C THR A 379 -8.06 -27.18 -3.02
N ASP A 380 -7.65 -26.79 -1.81
CA ASP A 380 -8.55 -26.67 -0.66
C ASP A 380 -9.47 -25.43 -0.71
N ARG A 381 -9.23 -24.48 -1.63
CA ARG A 381 -10.13 -23.32 -1.85
C ARG A 381 -11.37 -23.67 -2.66
N LYS A 382 -11.43 -24.86 -3.27
CA LYS A 382 -12.59 -25.33 -4.07
C LYS A 382 -13.53 -26.26 -3.31
N SER A 383 -13.23 -26.55 -2.05
CA SER A 383 -14.10 -27.27 -1.11
C SER A 383 -14.78 -26.28 -0.18
#